data_AF-A0A1F2SUI5-F1
#
_entry.id   AF-A0A1F2SUI5-F1
#
_cell.length_a   1.000
_cell.length_b   1.000
_cell.length_c   1.000
_cell.angle_alpha   90.00
_cell.angle_beta   90.00
_cell.angle_gamma   90.00
#
_symmetry.space_group_name_H-M   'P 1'
#
loop_
_entity.id
_entity.type
_entity.pdbx_description
1 polymer ?
#
loop_
_entity_poly.entity_id
_entity_poly.type
_entity_poly.pdbx_seq_one_letter_code
_entity_poly.pdbx_strand_id
1 'polypeptide(L)'
;MEAKWAVFMDHMGVKWEYEPEGFADERGGRYLPDFFLPDLNCFLEIKPRKPTDQERDKAWIAVEATGKDLFILWGEPEDPWNVLNDSQRGCYGLFRSNRNPKGDEHYEEWFVSDDRYWAWCPACNTVGIVLSGATEKLRCCPKNPGHSLAPVDHEKILQAADKARNYRFGKIA
;
A
#
# COMPACT_ATOMS: atom_id res chain seq x y z
N MET A 1 -9.65 11.37 5.91
CA MET A 1 -9.12 9.99 6.02
C MET A 1 -7.70 9.97 5.49
N GLU A 2 -7.47 10.50 4.29
CA GLU A 2 -6.13 10.67 3.68
C GLU A 2 -5.08 11.27 4.62
N ALA A 3 -5.40 12.35 5.34
CA ALA A 3 -4.43 12.97 6.25
C ALA A 3 -3.91 12.03 7.35
N LYS A 4 -4.72 11.06 7.82
CA LYS A 4 -4.23 10.06 8.78
C LYS A 4 -3.24 9.11 8.10
N TRP A 5 -3.49 8.74 6.84
CA TRP A 5 -2.56 7.96 6.04
C TRP A 5 -1.28 8.73 5.71
N ALA A 6 -1.35 10.04 5.45
CA ALA A 6 -0.18 10.91 5.33
C ALA A 6 0.67 10.89 6.63
N VAL A 7 0.03 11.11 7.79
CA VAL A 7 0.71 11.02 9.10
C VAL A 7 1.33 9.63 9.32
N PHE A 8 0.66 8.56 8.94
CA PHE A 8 1.20 7.20 9.01
C PHE A 8 2.46 7.06 8.14
N MET A 9 2.39 7.48 6.88
CA MET A 9 3.52 7.41 5.93
C MET A 9 4.71 8.25 6.41
N ASP A 10 4.48 9.44 6.96
CA ASP A 10 5.53 10.29 7.56
C ASP A 10 6.26 9.56 8.69
N HIS A 11 5.53 8.91 9.59
CA HIS A 11 6.11 8.13 10.69
C HIS A 11 6.84 6.87 10.22
N MET A 12 6.38 6.28 9.12
CA MET A 12 7.06 5.17 8.48
C MET A 12 8.33 5.61 7.74
N GLY A 13 8.49 6.90 7.45
CA GLY A 13 9.59 7.44 6.64
C GLY A 13 9.39 7.16 5.15
N VAL A 14 8.14 7.02 4.71
CA VAL A 14 7.76 6.80 3.31
C VAL A 14 7.56 8.15 2.66
N LYS A 15 8.28 8.43 1.57
CA LYS A 15 8.04 9.62 0.76
C LYS A 15 6.72 9.49 0.00
N TRP A 16 5.98 10.57 -0.08
CA TRP A 16 4.72 10.64 -0.81
C TRP A 16 4.52 12.02 -1.46
N GLU A 17 3.73 12.03 -2.53
CA GLU A 17 3.19 13.23 -3.19
C GLU A 17 1.66 13.14 -3.10
N TYR A 18 0.99 14.20 -2.64
CA TYR A 18 -0.48 14.24 -2.52
C TYR A 18 -1.10 14.79 -3.80
N GLU A 19 -2.15 14.13 -4.29
CA GLU A 19 -2.83 14.46 -5.54
C GLU A 19 -1.82 14.74 -6.69
N PRO A 20 -0.97 13.75 -7.05
CA PRO A 20 -0.04 13.91 -8.17
C PRO A 20 -0.82 14.21 -9.46
N GLU A 21 -0.14 14.64 -10.53
CA GLU A 21 -0.85 14.97 -11.79
C GLU A 21 -1.80 13.84 -12.24
N GLY A 22 -3.05 14.19 -12.52
CA GLY A 22 -4.08 13.23 -12.91
C GLY A 22 -3.83 12.62 -14.29
N PHE A 23 -4.14 11.35 -14.43
CA PHE A 23 -3.95 10.59 -15.67
C PHE A 23 -5.22 10.63 -16.51
N ALA A 24 -5.06 10.70 -17.82
CA ALA A 24 -6.14 10.48 -18.76
C ALA A 24 -5.90 9.16 -19.50
N ASP A 25 -6.91 8.31 -19.57
CA ASP A 25 -6.87 7.16 -20.49
C ASP A 25 -7.12 7.62 -21.94
N GLU A 26 -6.83 6.74 -22.89
CA GLU A 26 -7.05 6.99 -24.32
C GLU A 26 -8.54 7.19 -24.69
N ARG A 27 -9.45 6.89 -23.75
CA ARG A 27 -10.91 7.01 -23.89
C ARG A 27 -11.46 8.27 -23.21
N GLY A 28 -10.61 9.14 -22.67
CA GLY A 28 -10.97 10.40 -22.02
C GLY A 28 -11.38 10.27 -20.55
N GLY A 29 -11.26 9.08 -19.94
CA GLY A 29 -11.41 8.87 -18.51
C GLY A 29 -10.27 9.54 -17.74
N ARG A 30 -10.59 10.26 -16.66
CA ARG A 30 -9.58 10.87 -15.78
C ARG A 30 -9.51 10.14 -14.45
N TYR A 31 -8.30 9.86 -14.00
CA TYR A 31 -8.02 9.26 -12.71
C TYR A 31 -6.97 10.08 -11.95
N LEU A 32 -7.27 10.44 -10.71
CA LEU A 32 -6.37 11.16 -9.81
C LEU A 32 -6.24 10.33 -8.54
N PRO A 33 -5.12 9.65 -8.29
CA PRO A 33 -4.91 8.96 -7.03
C PRO A 33 -4.72 9.97 -5.89
N ASP A 34 -5.04 9.56 -4.67
CA ASP A 34 -4.78 10.40 -3.49
C ASP A 34 -3.27 10.62 -3.25
N PHE A 35 -2.44 9.57 -3.48
CA PHE A 35 -0.99 9.66 -3.27
C PHE A 35 -0.17 8.92 -4.33
N PHE A 36 1.04 9.43 -4.61
CA PHE A 36 2.12 8.70 -5.28
C PHE A 36 3.31 8.49 -4.34
N LEU A 37 3.85 7.27 -4.31
CA LEU A 37 4.94 6.87 -3.42
C LEU A 37 6.19 6.59 -4.27
N PRO A 38 7.08 7.58 -4.48
CA PRO A 38 8.17 7.48 -5.46
C PRO A 38 9.16 6.35 -5.15
N ASP A 39 9.48 6.13 -3.86
CA ASP A 39 10.45 5.10 -3.47
C ASP A 39 9.87 3.66 -3.64
N LEU A 40 8.54 3.52 -3.67
CA LEU A 40 7.86 2.24 -3.93
C LEU A 40 7.35 2.12 -5.38
N ASN A 41 7.43 3.21 -6.15
CA ASN A 41 6.88 3.34 -7.50
C ASN A 41 5.42 2.86 -7.62
N CYS A 42 4.56 3.24 -6.68
CA CYS A 42 3.15 2.88 -6.67
C CYS A 42 2.25 4.06 -6.30
N PHE A 43 0.97 3.96 -6.66
CA PHE A 43 -0.08 4.86 -6.20
C PHE A 43 -0.81 4.28 -4.99
N LEU A 44 -1.28 5.16 -4.11
CA LEU A 44 -2.23 4.83 -3.05
C LEU A 44 -3.52 5.62 -3.21
N GLU A 45 -4.63 4.91 -3.08
CA GLU A 45 -5.99 5.45 -3.02
C GLU A 45 -6.58 5.12 -1.64
N ILE A 46 -7.21 6.09 -0.99
CA ILE A 46 -7.77 5.95 0.36
C ILE A 46 -9.28 6.03 0.30
N LYS A 47 -9.96 4.99 0.76
CA LYS A 47 -11.42 4.94 0.87
C LYS A 47 -11.89 4.83 2.32
N PRO A 48 -13.06 5.40 2.66
CA PRO A 48 -13.61 5.23 4.00
C PRO A 48 -14.10 3.80 4.27
N ARG A 49 -14.38 3.03 3.22
CA ARG A 49 -14.94 1.67 3.25
C ARG A 49 -14.35 0.84 2.12
N LYS A 50 -14.57 -0.48 2.16
CA LYS A 50 -14.16 -1.40 1.10
C LYS A 50 -14.59 -0.86 -0.28
N PRO A 51 -13.68 -0.80 -1.27
CA PRO A 51 -13.99 -0.21 -2.56
C PRO A 51 -15.06 -1.02 -3.30
N THR A 52 -15.94 -0.29 -3.98
CA THR A 52 -16.92 -0.82 -4.92
C THR A 52 -16.23 -1.34 -6.18
N ASP A 53 -16.93 -2.18 -6.95
CA ASP A 53 -16.37 -2.70 -8.21
C ASP A 53 -16.07 -1.56 -9.21
N GLN A 54 -16.92 -0.52 -9.26
CA GLN A 54 -16.66 0.67 -10.09
C GLN A 54 -15.38 1.43 -9.69
N GLU A 55 -15.05 1.48 -8.40
CA GLU A 55 -13.80 2.10 -7.94
C GLU A 55 -12.58 1.25 -8.31
N ARG A 56 -12.72 -0.08 -8.26
CA ARG A 56 -11.67 -1.01 -8.72
C ARG A 56 -11.45 -0.92 -10.22
N ASP A 57 -12.53 -0.81 -11.00
CA ASP A 57 -12.45 -0.64 -12.46
C ASP A 57 -11.72 0.65 -12.84
N LYS A 58 -11.97 1.74 -12.11
CA LYS A 58 -11.24 3.01 -12.30
C LYS A 58 -9.76 2.89 -11.95
N ALA A 59 -9.44 2.21 -10.86
CA ALA A 59 -8.06 1.96 -10.48
C ALA A 59 -7.33 1.11 -11.55
N TRP A 60 -8.03 0.16 -12.18
CA TRP A 60 -7.48 -0.64 -13.28
C TRP A 60 -7.06 0.24 -14.47
N ILE A 61 -7.90 1.20 -14.86
CA ILE A 61 -7.59 2.16 -15.93
C ILE A 61 -6.29 2.91 -15.63
N ALA A 62 -6.08 3.36 -14.38
CA ALA A 62 -4.87 4.06 -13.98
C ALA A 62 -3.62 3.17 -14.06
N VAL A 63 -3.76 1.92 -13.62
CA VAL A 63 -2.70 0.92 -13.66
C VAL A 63 -2.30 0.59 -15.09
N GLU A 64 -3.26 0.43 -16.00
CA GLU A 64 -3.00 0.23 -17.43
C GLU A 64 -2.33 1.44 -18.08
N ALA A 65 -2.83 2.66 -17.80
CA ALA A 65 -2.31 3.88 -18.39
C ALA A 65 -0.88 4.22 -17.92
N THR A 66 -0.53 3.87 -16.68
CA THR A 66 0.74 4.28 -16.06
C THR A 66 1.78 3.17 -15.98
N GLY A 67 1.35 1.91 -16.03
CA GLY A 67 2.22 0.75 -15.78
C GLY A 67 2.70 0.62 -14.33
N LYS A 68 2.17 1.42 -13.39
CA LYS A 68 2.56 1.42 -11.98
C LYS A 68 1.57 0.63 -11.13
N ASP A 69 2.06 0.05 -10.05
CA ASP A 69 1.21 -0.61 -9.06
C ASP A 69 0.28 0.41 -8.39
N LEU A 70 -0.93 -0.01 -8.01
CA LEU A 70 -1.90 0.81 -7.28
C LEU A 70 -2.53 0.00 -6.16
N PHE A 71 -2.56 0.58 -4.96
CA PHE A 71 -3.25 -0.02 -3.81
C PHE A 71 -4.37 0.88 -3.31
N ILE A 72 -5.58 0.34 -3.22
CA ILE A 72 -6.70 0.98 -2.57
C ILE A 72 -6.75 0.51 -1.12
N LEU A 73 -6.45 1.41 -0.19
CA LEU A 73 -6.58 1.16 1.24
C LEU A 73 -7.96 1.64 1.71
N TRP A 74 -8.58 0.92 2.62
CA TRP A 74 -9.77 1.42 3.29
C TRP A 74 -9.70 1.34 4.81
N GLY A 75 -10.42 2.27 5.44
CA GLY A 75 -10.40 2.45 6.89
C GLY A 75 -9.19 3.28 7.35
N GLU A 76 -8.98 3.27 8.67
CA GLU A 76 -7.85 3.97 9.30
C GLU A 76 -6.61 3.08 9.34
N PRO A 77 -5.39 3.68 9.36
CA PRO A 77 -4.15 2.92 9.57
C PRO A 77 -4.23 2.06 10.82
N GLU A 78 -3.79 0.80 10.71
CA GLU A 78 -3.93 -0.21 11.75
C GLU A 78 -2.83 -1.26 11.64
N ASP A 79 -2.64 -2.02 12.70
CA ASP A 79 -1.79 -3.21 12.71
C ASP A 79 -2.21 -4.26 11.65
N PRO A 80 -1.28 -4.85 10.88
CA PRO A 80 -1.59 -5.88 9.87
C PRO A 80 -2.39 -7.08 10.38
N TRP A 81 -2.14 -7.55 11.61
CA TRP A 81 -2.86 -8.64 12.27
C TRP A 81 -4.34 -8.30 12.50
N ASN A 82 -4.61 -7.07 12.92
CA ASN A 82 -5.98 -6.59 13.12
C ASN A 82 -6.70 -6.42 11.77
N VAL A 83 -6.00 -5.90 10.76
CA VAL A 83 -6.57 -5.74 9.41
C VAL A 83 -6.98 -7.09 8.81
N LEU A 84 -6.16 -8.14 8.99
CA LEU A 84 -6.47 -9.49 8.51
C LEU A 84 -7.80 -10.05 9.05
N ASN A 85 -8.26 -9.56 10.21
CA ASN A 85 -9.45 -10.06 10.89
C ASN A 85 -10.60 -9.03 10.93
N ASP A 86 -10.47 -7.89 10.23
CA ASP A 86 -11.43 -6.79 10.29
C ASP A 86 -11.84 -6.30 8.90
N SER A 87 -13.07 -6.62 8.50
CA SER A 87 -13.66 -6.17 7.23
C SER A 87 -13.78 -4.64 7.07
N GLN A 88 -13.71 -3.87 8.16
CA GLN A 88 -13.75 -2.40 8.10
C GLN A 88 -12.44 -1.79 7.62
N ARG A 89 -11.37 -2.59 7.52
CA ARG A 89 -10.04 -2.16 7.10
C ARG A 89 -9.50 -3.13 6.07
N GLY A 90 -8.60 -2.66 5.22
CA GLY A 90 -7.94 -3.56 4.29
C GLY A 90 -7.26 -2.85 3.15
N CYS A 91 -6.77 -3.67 2.23
CA CYS A 91 -6.08 -3.26 1.03
C CYS A 91 -6.67 -4.03 -0.15
N TYR A 92 -6.76 -3.37 -1.30
CA TYR A 92 -7.01 -3.99 -2.59
C TYR A 92 -5.85 -3.57 -3.50
N GLY A 93 -4.97 -4.51 -3.82
CA GLY A 93 -3.76 -4.26 -4.62
C GLY A 93 -3.94 -4.71 -6.06
N LEU A 94 -3.51 -3.83 -6.98
CA LEU A 94 -3.33 -4.08 -8.41
C LEU A 94 -1.83 -3.93 -8.71
N PHE A 95 -1.13 -5.02 -8.98
CA PHE A 95 0.33 -4.98 -9.11
C PHE A 95 0.88 -5.99 -10.11
N ARG A 96 2.06 -5.69 -10.67
CA ARG A 96 2.81 -6.66 -11.47
C ARG A 96 3.56 -7.63 -10.57
N SER A 97 3.37 -8.93 -10.76
CA SER A 97 4.19 -9.95 -10.11
C SER A 97 5.12 -10.61 -11.12
N ASN A 98 6.42 -10.52 -10.87
CA ASN A 98 7.43 -11.29 -11.62
C ASN A 98 7.45 -12.77 -11.18
N ARG A 99 6.62 -13.18 -10.21
CA ARG A 99 6.44 -14.61 -9.92
C ARG A 99 5.50 -15.16 -10.96
N ASN A 100 6.04 -15.86 -11.94
CA ASN A 100 5.26 -16.79 -12.72
C ASN A 100 4.83 -17.94 -11.80
N PRO A 101 3.54 -18.13 -11.48
CA PRO A 101 3.08 -19.26 -10.67
C PRO A 101 3.40 -20.62 -11.32
N LYS A 102 3.64 -20.63 -12.63
CA LYS A 102 3.96 -21.81 -13.46
C LYS A 102 5.44 -21.96 -13.80
N GLY A 103 6.28 -20.95 -13.49
CA GLY A 103 7.73 -21.01 -13.70
C GLY A 103 8.22 -20.75 -15.14
N ASP A 104 7.36 -20.34 -16.07
CA ASP A 104 7.77 -19.93 -17.42
C ASP A 104 8.46 -18.55 -17.43
N GLU A 105 9.43 -18.42 -18.32
CA GLU A 105 10.16 -17.19 -18.59
C GLU A 105 9.24 -16.26 -19.40
N HIS A 106 9.02 -15.02 -18.95
CA HIS A 106 8.15 -13.98 -19.55
C HIS A 106 6.64 -14.04 -19.25
N TYR A 107 6.25 -14.02 -17.98
CA TYR A 107 4.85 -13.83 -17.57
C TYR A 107 4.67 -12.47 -16.88
N GLU A 108 4.25 -11.44 -17.63
CA GLU A 108 3.87 -10.13 -17.10
C GLU A 108 2.35 -9.98 -17.06
N GLU A 109 1.70 -10.66 -16.12
CA GLU A 109 0.27 -10.43 -15.85
C GLU A 109 0.08 -9.54 -14.61
N TRP A 110 -0.99 -8.76 -14.65
CA TRP A 110 -1.47 -7.99 -13.51
C TRP A 110 -2.17 -8.91 -12.52
N PHE A 111 -1.85 -8.78 -11.23
CA PHE A 111 -2.46 -9.55 -10.16
C PHE A 111 -3.31 -8.64 -9.28
N VAL A 112 -4.40 -9.22 -8.80
CA VAL A 112 -5.28 -8.63 -7.80
C VAL A 112 -5.11 -9.41 -6.50
N SER A 113 -4.86 -8.73 -5.38
CA SER A 113 -5.03 -9.38 -4.07
C SER A 113 -5.41 -8.41 -2.96
N ASP A 114 -6.06 -8.92 -1.91
CA ASP A 114 -6.53 -8.17 -0.75
C ASP A 114 -5.66 -8.39 0.51
N ASP A 115 -4.57 -9.15 0.36
CA ASP A 115 -3.67 -9.59 1.41
C ASP A 115 -2.35 -8.80 1.43
N ARG A 116 -2.37 -7.54 1.01
CA ARG A 116 -1.18 -6.67 0.94
C ARG A 116 -1.17 -5.68 2.10
N TYR A 117 -0.14 -5.75 2.92
CA TYR A 117 -0.01 -4.90 4.12
C TYR A 117 1.38 -4.30 4.23
N TRP A 118 1.47 -3.23 5.02
CA TRP A 118 2.74 -2.59 5.34
C TRP A 118 3.68 -3.55 6.06
N ALA A 119 4.95 -3.52 5.67
CA ALA A 119 6.04 -4.21 6.33
C ALA A 119 7.22 -3.25 6.51
N TRP A 120 8.01 -3.49 7.54
CA TRP A 120 9.22 -2.75 7.83
C TRP A 120 10.35 -3.69 8.22
N CYS A 121 11.55 -3.44 7.71
CA CYS A 121 12.74 -4.18 8.06
C CYS A 121 13.52 -3.44 9.16
N PRO A 122 13.69 -4.03 10.36
CA PRO A 122 14.40 -3.37 11.46
C PRO A 122 15.91 -3.22 11.22
N ALA A 123 16.50 -4.00 10.31
CA ALA A 123 17.95 -3.95 10.05
C ALA A 123 18.38 -2.84 9.08
N CYS A 124 17.58 -2.58 8.05
CA CYS A 124 17.92 -1.59 7.02
C CYS A 124 16.88 -0.48 6.85
N ASN A 125 15.85 -0.46 7.69
CA ASN A 125 14.74 0.49 7.66
C ASN A 125 13.89 0.51 6.39
N THR A 126 14.05 -0.46 5.48
CA THR A 126 13.18 -0.56 4.30
C THR A 126 11.74 -0.76 4.72
N VAL A 127 10.85 0.02 4.09
CA VAL A 127 9.39 -0.10 4.22
C VAL A 127 8.85 -0.55 2.87
N GLY A 128 7.74 -1.30 2.88
CA GLY A 128 7.04 -1.64 1.65
C GLY A 128 5.65 -2.20 1.92
N ILE A 129 4.88 -2.40 0.86
CA ILE A 129 3.57 -3.05 0.89
C ILE A 129 3.74 -4.44 0.29
N VAL A 130 3.54 -5.48 1.11
CA VAL A 130 3.91 -6.85 0.74
C VAL A 130 2.84 -7.85 1.16
N LEU A 131 2.92 -9.04 0.56
CA LEU A 131 2.04 -10.17 0.87
C LEU A 131 2.05 -10.47 2.37
N SER A 132 0.86 -10.43 2.95
CA SER A 132 0.56 -10.65 4.36
C SER A 132 1.40 -9.78 5.31
N GLY A 133 1.96 -8.65 4.88
CA GLY A 133 2.89 -7.86 5.70
C GLY A 133 4.17 -8.61 6.11
N ALA A 134 4.46 -9.75 5.48
CA ALA A 134 5.60 -10.58 5.83
C ALA A 134 6.92 -9.90 5.41
N THR A 135 7.75 -9.54 6.38
CA THR A 135 9.02 -8.81 6.15
C THR A 135 9.98 -9.57 5.24
N GLU A 136 9.93 -10.90 5.19
CA GLU A 136 10.68 -11.75 4.24
C GLU A 136 10.38 -11.39 2.77
N LYS A 137 9.22 -10.79 2.49
CA LYS A 137 8.80 -10.39 1.14
C LYS A 137 9.31 -9.02 0.72
N LEU A 138 9.94 -8.26 1.62
CA LEU A 138 10.65 -7.04 1.24
C LEU A 138 11.86 -7.41 0.39
N ARG A 139 12.02 -6.75 -0.76
CA ARG A 139 13.21 -6.88 -1.62
C ARG A 139 14.37 -6.04 -1.06
N CYS A 140 14.72 -6.27 0.21
CA CYS A 140 15.79 -5.55 0.89
C CYS A 140 17.00 -6.46 1.15
N CYS A 141 17.49 -6.51 2.38
CA CYS A 141 18.67 -7.27 2.78
C CYS A 141 18.65 -8.72 2.24
N PRO A 142 19.81 -9.29 1.86
CA PRO A 142 19.89 -10.70 1.47
C PRO A 142 19.48 -11.58 2.66
N LYS A 143 18.25 -12.13 2.59
CA LYS A 143 17.60 -13.01 3.59
C LYS A 143 18.11 -12.81 5.01
N ASN A 144 17.74 -11.67 5.58
CA ASN A 144 18.04 -11.37 6.97
C ASN A 144 17.32 -12.39 7.87
N PRO A 145 18.00 -13.09 8.80
CA PRO A 145 17.36 -14.02 9.73
C PRO A 145 16.30 -13.35 10.63
N GLY A 146 16.29 -12.02 10.74
CA GLY A 146 15.23 -11.25 11.42
C GLY A 146 13.98 -10.98 10.58
N HIS A 147 13.92 -11.42 9.33
CA HIS A 147 12.71 -11.32 8.53
C HIS A 147 11.71 -12.42 8.92
N SER A 148 10.49 -12.02 9.26
CA SER A 148 9.39 -12.95 9.51
C SER A 148 8.68 -13.35 8.22
N LEU A 149 8.29 -14.63 8.14
CA LEU A 149 7.41 -15.18 7.09
C LEU A 149 5.93 -14.86 7.31
N ALA A 150 5.57 -14.40 8.52
CA ALA A 150 4.22 -13.98 8.89
C ALA A 150 4.20 -12.47 9.13
N PRO A 151 3.03 -11.81 9.04
CA PRO A 151 2.86 -10.48 9.60
C PRO A 151 3.31 -10.52 11.05
N VAL A 152 4.13 -9.55 11.41
CA VAL A 152 4.61 -9.35 12.77
C VAL A 152 4.25 -7.93 13.14
N ASP A 153 3.77 -7.80 14.37
CA ASP A 153 3.43 -6.54 15.03
C ASP A 153 4.70 -5.71 15.23
N HIS A 154 5.20 -5.13 14.13
CA HIS A 154 6.40 -4.31 14.16
C HIS A 154 6.10 -3.06 14.95
N GLU A 155 6.89 -2.82 16.00
CA GLU A 155 6.73 -1.67 16.88
C GLU A 155 6.62 -0.35 16.09
N LYS A 156 7.41 -0.20 15.01
CA LYS A 156 7.34 1.00 14.15
C LYS A 156 5.97 1.17 13.47
N ILE A 157 5.39 0.09 12.96
CA ILE A 157 4.07 0.11 12.29
C ILE A 157 2.98 0.43 13.31
N LEU A 158 3.03 -0.22 14.48
CA LEU A 158 2.11 0.03 15.58
C LEU A 158 2.14 1.49 16.04
N GLN A 159 3.33 2.04 16.25
CA GLN A 159 3.51 3.44 16.66
C GLN A 159 3.02 4.42 15.58
N ALA A 160 3.28 4.14 14.31
CA ALA A 160 2.78 4.96 13.20
C ALA A 160 1.25 4.94 13.12
N ALA A 161 0.64 3.75 13.24
CA ALA A 161 -0.81 3.58 13.23
C ALA A 161 -1.48 4.29 14.42
N ASP A 162 -0.93 4.15 15.62
CA ASP A 162 -1.46 4.82 16.80
C ASP A 162 -1.45 6.34 16.66
N LYS A 163 -0.31 6.90 16.25
CA LYS A 163 -0.19 8.36 16.02
C LYS A 163 -1.15 8.85 14.94
N ALA A 164 -1.30 8.10 13.85
CA ALA A 164 -2.23 8.44 12.78
C ALA A 164 -3.70 8.44 13.25
N ARG A 165 -4.14 7.43 14.02
CA ARG A 165 -5.52 7.35 14.53
C ARG A 165 -5.84 8.48 15.53
N ASN A 166 -4.85 8.84 16.33
CA ASN A 166 -4.93 9.92 17.32
C ASN A 166 -4.76 11.32 16.71
N TYR A 167 -4.34 11.43 15.45
CA TYR A 167 -4.24 12.72 14.76
C TYR A 167 -5.60 13.44 14.70
N ARG A 168 -5.57 14.74 15.01
CA ARG A 168 -6.71 15.66 14.96
C ARG A 168 -6.25 16.94 14.27
N PHE A 169 -6.91 17.32 13.17
CA PHE A 169 -6.61 18.57 12.48
C PHE A 169 -6.79 19.77 13.42
N GLY A 170 -5.79 20.67 13.46
CA GLY A 170 -5.92 21.98 14.11
C GLY A 170 -5.43 22.10 15.55
N LYS A 171 -4.78 21.08 16.14
CA LYS A 171 -3.98 21.28 17.36
C LYS A 171 -2.51 21.46 16.99
N ILE A 172 -2.17 22.70 16.65
CA ILE A 172 -0.79 23.19 16.79
C ILE A 172 -0.53 23.18 18.31
N ALA A 173 0.47 22.41 18.73
CA ALA A 173 0.99 22.51 20.08
C ALA A 173 1.77 23.83 20.24
#